data_AF-X1TN39-F1
#
_entry.id   AF-X1TN39-F1
#
_cell.length_a   1.000
_cell.length_b   1.000
_cell.length_c   1.000
_cell.angle_alpha   90.00
_cell.angle_beta   90.00
_cell.angle_gamma   90.00
#
_symmetry.space_group_name_H-M   'P 1'
#
loop_
_entity.id
_entity.type
_entity.pdbx_description
1 polymer ?
#
loop_
_entity_poly.entity_id
_entity_poly.type
_entity_poly.pdbx_seq_one_letter_code
_entity_poly.pdbx_strand_id
1 'polypeptide(L)'
;MLDDPFVQVRRMCQFLNVSVSDEAVSWIVSMGDKERLRQIEATYCRPRPAPVPFLRKGEKEQWIEELSAQQLNFIHGITEGAMKKCGYYMLV
;
A
#
# COMPACT_ATOMS: atom_id res chain seq x y z
N MET A 1 0.72 0.92 -10.16
CA MET A 1 1.94 0.50 -9.43
C MET A 1 1.94 1.15 -8.05
N LEU A 2 2.15 0.38 -6.98
CA LEU A 2 2.79 0.95 -5.79
C LEU A 2 4.16 1.42 -6.27
N ASP A 3 4.58 2.64 -5.93
CA ASP A 3 5.88 3.16 -6.34
C ASP A 3 6.98 2.13 -6.06
N ASP A 4 8.06 2.15 -6.84
CA ASP A 4 9.21 1.26 -6.66
C ASP A 4 9.63 1.24 -5.17
N PRO A 5 9.51 0.09 -4.47
CA PRO A 5 9.76 0.02 -3.04
C PRO A 5 11.22 0.35 -2.70
N PHE A 6 12.17 0.13 -3.61
CA PHE A 6 13.56 0.57 -3.41
C PHE A 6 13.66 2.09 -3.34
N VAL A 7 12.98 2.79 -4.23
CA VAL A 7 12.94 4.26 -4.24
C VAL A 7 12.30 4.80 -2.96
N GLN A 8 11.21 4.18 -2.50
CA GLN A 8 10.54 4.62 -1.27
C GLN A 8 11.38 4.39 -0.02
N VAL A 9 12.02 3.22 0.11
CA VAL A 9 12.95 2.96 1.23
C VAL A 9 14.12 3.94 1.19
N ARG A 10 14.70 4.23 0.01
CA ARG A 10 15.75 5.24 -0.14
C ARG A 10 15.32 6.63 0.30
N ARG A 11 14.10 7.06 -0.08
CA ARG A 11 13.53 8.34 0.38
C ARG A 11 13.35 8.39 1.89
N MET A 12 12.92 7.29 2.52
CA MET A 12 12.82 7.20 3.98
C MET A 12 14.19 7.30 4.65
N CYS A 13 15.21 6.60 4.12
CA CYS A 13 16.57 6.69 4.66
C CYS A 13 17.12 8.13 4.56
N GLN A 14 16.89 8.82 3.44
CA GLN A 14 17.26 10.22 3.26
C GLN A 14 16.54 11.13 4.26
N PHE A 15 15.22 10.94 4.44
CA PHE A 15 14.43 11.70 5.40
C PHE A 15 14.93 11.55 6.84
N LEU A 16 15.35 10.33 7.22
CA LEU A 16 15.91 10.02 8.53
C LEU A 16 17.40 10.40 8.66
N ASN A 17 18.03 10.91 7.60
CA ASN A 17 19.46 11.19 7.52
C ASN A 17 20.34 9.98 7.86
N VAL A 18 19.94 8.79 7.38
CA VAL A 18 20.66 7.53 7.57
C VAL A 18 21.25 7.06 6.24
N SER A 19 22.54 6.73 6.24
CA SER A 19 23.20 6.10 5.09
C SER A 19 23.11 4.58 5.20
N VAL A 20 22.62 3.94 4.16
CA VAL A 20 22.48 2.48 4.05
C VAL A 20 23.02 2.00 2.69
N SER A 21 23.61 0.81 2.66
CA SER A 21 24.10 0.20 1.42
C SER A 21 22.93 -0.31 0.55
N ASP A 22 23.19 -0.57 -0.73
CA ASP A 22 22.19 -1.15 -1.63
C ASP A 22 21.73 -2.54 -1.15
N GLU A 23 22.63 -3.33 -0.57
CA GLU A 23 22.31 -4.64 0.00
C GLU A 23 21.35 -4.51 1.19
N ALA A 24 21.57 -3.51 2.06
CA ALA A 24 20.70 -3.24 3.19
C ALA A 24 19.30 -2.78 2.73
N VAL A 25 19.22 -1.92 1.70
CA VAL A 25 17.94 -1.51 1.10
C VAL A 25 17.23 -2.71 0.48
N SER A 26 17.95 -3.53 -0.29
CA SER A 26 17.41 -4.76 -0.89
C SER A 26 16.86 -5.72 0.15
N TRP A 27 17.61 -5.90 1.25
CA TRP A 27 17.17 -6.71 2.37
C TRP A 27 15.89 -6.15 3.01
N ILE A 28 15.82 -4.84 3.28
CA ILE A 28 14.61 -4.17 3.83
C ILE A 28 13.40 -4.38 2.92
N VAL A 29 13.55 -4.14 1.61
CA VAL A 29 12.49 -4.34 0.62
C VAL A 29 12.01 -5.80 0.63
N SER A 30 12.94 -6.76 0.67
CA SER A 30 12.60 -8.19 0.74
C SER A 30 11.87 -8.59 2.03
N MET A 31 12.10 -7.87 3.12
CA MET A 31 11.42 -8.09 4.41
C MET A 31 10.01 -7.48 4.42
N GLY A 32 9.81 -6.41 3.65
CA GLY A 32 8.51 -5.76 3.46
C GLY A 32 7.60 -6.46 2.43
N ASP A 33 8.08 -7.53 1.78
CA ASP A 33 7.26 -8.30 0.85
C ASP A 33 6.03 -8.88 1.53
N LYS A 34 4.87 -8.75 0.87
CA LYS A 34 3.59 -9.16 1.43
C LYS A 34 3.52 -10.65 1.74
N GLU A 35 4.00 -11.50 0.85
CA GLU A 35 3.93 -12.95 1.06
C GLU A 35 4.87 -13.37 2.19
N ARG A 36 6.00 -12.68 2.35
CA ARG A 36 6.87 -12.86 3.50
C ARG A 36 6.25 -12.36 4.81
N LEU A 37 5.65 -11.17 4.83
CA LEU A 37 4.94 -10.63 5.99
C LEU A 37 3.75 -11.52 6.39
N ARG A 38 3.13 -12.19 5.43
CA ARG A 38 2.10 -13.20 5.66
C ARG A 38 2.60 -14.48 6.28
N GLN A 39 3.89 -14.71 6.43
CA GLN A 39 4.45 -15.91 7.05
C GLN A 39 5.04 -15.63 8.44
N ILE A 40 5.27 -14.36 8.79
CA ILE A 40 5.86 -13.96 10.06
C ILE A 40 4.76 -13.89 11.12
N GLU A 41 4.87 -14.68 12.19
CA GLU A 41 3.80 -14.75 13.19
C GLU A 41 3.57 -13.42 13.94
N ALA A 42 4.65 -12.69 14.20
CA ALA A 42 4.63 -11.40 14.87
C ALA A 42 3.94 -10.27 14.08
N THR A 43 3.78 -10.43 12.76
CA THR A 43 3.08 -9.48 11.90
C THR A 43 1.61 -9.84 11.71
N TYR A 44 1.15 -10.97 12.28
CA TYR A 44 -0.27 -11.24 12.41
C TYR A 44 -0.86 -10.51 13.62
N CYS A 45 -2.05 -9.95 13.42
CA CYS A 45 -2.95 -9.64 14.52
C CYS A 45 -3.64 -10.97 14.95
N ARG A 46 -3.40 -11.50 16.16
CA ARG A 46 -4.12 -12.70 16.70
C ARG A 46 -4.66 -12.47 18.14
N PRO A 47 -5.81 -13.06 18.56
CA PRO A 47 -6.92 -13.62 17.77
C PRO A 47 -8.35 -13.29 18.29
N ARG A 48 -9.25 -12.95 17.36
CA ARG A 48 -10.50 -13.70 17.17
C ARG A 48 -10.49 -14.21 15.71
N PRO A 49 -11.11 -15.35 15.39
CA PRO A 49 -11.29 -15.75 14.00
C PRO A 49 -12.05 -14.64 13.27
N ALA A 50 -11.34 -13.91 12.43
CA ALA A 50 -11.93 -12.90 11.56
C ALA A 50 -12.37 -13.60 10.26
N PRO A 51 -13.55 -13.27 9.71
CA PRO A 51 -14.03 -13.83 8.45
C PRO A 51 -13.12 -13.48 7.27
N VAL A 52 -12.23 -12.50 7.44
CA VAL A 52 -11.26 -12.05 6.43
C VAL A 52 -9.88 -11.92 7.09
N PRO A 53 -8.81 -12.46 6.49
CA PRO A 53 -7.46 -12.31 7.01
C PRO A 53 -7.01 -10.85 6.98
N PHE A 54 -6.25 -10.42 7.99
CA PHE A 54 -5.71 -9.06 8.08
C PHE A 54 -4.88 -8.69 6.83
N LEU A 55 -4.01 -9.60 6.37
CA LEU A 55 -3.24 -9.45 5.13
C LEU A 55 -3.99 -10.06 3.93
N ARG A 56 -5.10 -9.43 3.50
CA ARG A 56 -6.06 -9.99 2.52
C ARG A 56 -5.56 -10.13 1.08
N LYS A 57 -5.33 -9.04 0.35
CA LYS A 57 -4.87 -9.09 -1.07
C LYS A 57 -3.69 -8.14 -1.34
N GLY A 58 -3.68 -6.95 -0.73
CA GLY A 58 -2.54 -6.01 -0.79
C GLY A 58 -2.15 -5.56 -2.21
N GLU A 59 -3.12 -5.61 -3.12
CA GLU A 59 -2.97 -5.20 -4.52
C GLU A 59 -3.59 -3.81 -4.71
N LYS A 60 -2.97 -2.98 -5.56
CA LYS A 60 -3.52 -1.69 -5.95
C LYS A 60 -4.78 -1.91 -6.79
N GLU A 61 -5.74 -0.98 -6.74
CA GLU A 61 -6.93 -0.96 -7.62
C GLU A 61 -7.89 -2.14 -7.45
N GLN A 62 -7.61 -3.03 -6.51
CA GLN A 62 -8.40 -4.22 -6.22
C GLN A 62 -9.85 -3.92 -5.77
N TRP A 63 -10.11 -2.68 -5.36
CA TRP A 63 -11.43 -2.16 -5.02
C TRP A 63 -12.30 -1.92 -6.27
N ILE A 64 -11.69 -1.71 -7.45
CA ILE A 64 -12.40 -1.54 -8.73
C ILE A 64 -13.15 -2.82 -9.10
N GLU A 65 -12.54 -3.98 -8.85
CA GLU A 65 -13.14 -5.29 -9.10
C GLU A 65 -14.37 -5.58 -8.22
N GLU A 66 -14.50 -4.88 -7.09
CA GLU A 66 -15.58 -5.08 -6.12
C GLU A 66 -16.77 -4.14 -6.34
N LEU A 67 -16.69 -3.26 -7.35
CA LEU A 67 -17.69 -2.23 -7.62
C LEU A 67 -18.30 -2.37 -9.01
N SER A 68 -19.59 -2.04 -9.10
CA SER A 68 -20.26 -1.86 -10.38
C SER A 68 -19.79 -0.57 -11.06
N ALA A 69 -19.95 -0.52 -12.40
CA ALA A 69 -19.68 0.70 -13.18
C ALA A 69 -20.44 1.93 -12.67
N GLN A 70 -21.67 1.77 -12.16
CA GLN A 70 -22.44 2.87 -11.58
C GLN A 70 -21.81 3.39 -10.29
N GLN A 71 -21.35 2.50 -9.41
CA GLN A 71 -20.67 2.89 -8.17
C GLN A 71 -19.33 3.57 -8.45
N LEU A 72 -18.57 3.09 -9.43
CA LEU A 72 -17.31 3.71 -9.86
C LEU A 72 -17.54 5.14 -10.35
N ASN A 73 -18.51 5.34 -11.26
CA ASN A 73 -18.84 6.66 -11.79
C ASN A 73 -19.29 7.63 -10.69
N PHE A 74 -20.06 7.14 -9.72
CA PHE A 74 -20.49 7.94 -8.57
C PHE A 74 -19.30 8.38 -7.71
N ILE A 75 -18.39 7.44 -7.38
CA ILE A 75 -17.18 7.74 -6.61
C ILE A 75 -16.30 8.75 -7.35
N HIS A 76 -16.08 8.57 -8.65
CA HIS A 76 -15.28 9.50 -9.46
C HIS A 76 -15.81 10.93 -9.36
N GLY A 77 -17.13 11.12 -9.52
CA GLY A 77 -17.75 12.45 -9.46
C GLY A 77 -17.57 13.16 -8.11
N ILE A 78 -17.65 12.43 -6.99
CA ILE A 78 -17.42 12.99 -5.65
C ILE A 78 -15.93 13.28 -5.43
N THR A 79 -15.07 12.34 -5.82
CA THR A 79 -13.64 12.39 -5.51
C THR A 79 -12.95 13.48 -6.32
N GLU A 80 -13.30 13.65 -7.59
CA GLU A 80 -12.73 14.71 -8.45
C GLU A 80 -13.01 16.11 -7.87
N GLY A 81 -14.23 16.34 -7.39
CA GLY A 81 -14.63 17.62 -6.78
C GLY A 81 -13.92 17.90 -5.46
N ALA A 82 -13.69 16.87 -4.63
CA ALA A 82 -13.01 16.99 -3.35
C ALA A 82 -11.49 17.18 -3.52
N MET A 83 -10.87 16.39 -4.41
CA MET A 83 -9.42 16.35 -4.58
C MET A 83 -8.86 17.62 -5.24
N LYS A 84 -9.61 18.23 -6.18
CA LYS A 84 -9.24 19.52 -6.78
C LYS A 84 -9.05 20.65 -5.75
N LYS A 85 -9.73 20.59 -4.60
CA LYS A 85 -9.66 21.63 -3.57
C LYS A 85 -8.44 21.51 -2.66
N CYS A 86 -7.88 20.31 -2.50
CA CYS A 86 -6.80 20.05 -1.55
C CYS A 86 -5.43 19.84 -2.20
N GLY A 87 -5.33 19.91 -3.54
CA GLY A 87 -4.05 19.77 -4.26
C GLY A 87 -3.47 18.36 -4.23
N TYR A 88 -4.21 17.38 -3.71
CA TYR A 88 -3.86 15.98 -3.76
C TYR A 88 -4.39 15.36 -5.05
N TYR A 89 -3.56 14.54 -5.67
CA TYR A 89 -3.97 13.72 -6.82
C TYR A 89 -3.80 12.27 -6.41
N MET A 90 -4.92 11.59 -6.20
CA MET A 90 -4.96 10.13 -6.17
C MET A 90 -5.80 9.73 -7.38
N LEU A 91 -5.19 9.05 -8.35
CA LEU A 91 -5.93 8.47 -9.46
C LEU A 91 -6.83 7.38 -8.87
N VAL A 92 -8.12 7.71 -8.80
CA VAL A 92 -9.18 6.71 -8.75
C VAL A 92 -9.12 5.91 -10.05
#